data_AF-A0A5P2ARC6-F1
#
_entry.id   AF-A0A5P2ARC6-F1
#
_cell.length_a   1.000
_cell.length_b   1.000
_cell.length_c   1.000
_cell.angle_alpha   90.00
_cell.angle_beta   90.00
_cell.angle_gamma   90.00
#
_symmetry.space_group_name_H-M   'P 1'
#
loop_
_entity.id
_entity.type
_entity.pdbx_description
1 polymer ?
#
loop_
_entity_poly.entity_id
_entity_poly.type
_entity_poly.pdbx_seq_one_letter_code
_entity_poly.pdbx_strand_id
1 'polypeptide(L)'
;MAAAQRRTSRAWLGVFTAGLLASGSVVLSSPVHAAESVTTKDPGPTLSSAMGAFLDSGALGVARIEQLERWLGGRELRVGHTYLPGDLWKNIEGPPGFLDAWADWRNEQDDRLFVLNVPMLERNEAGVSDYEVRRQLQLGAAGYYDHHFTALAERLVRLRATDTVIVLGWEMNGTTYTHRCAPDPTAWKKYWNRIVTAMRSVPGQEFRFDFNPSRGRDAVPWTECYPGDDVVDIIGMDSYDQPPGMSFDEHVSEPYGLQKQVDFAAEHGKEISYPEWGLFRNGDNPVYMRRMLEWMKLHKPLYHTITDYCPHGVWQCDDNPRSSEVFRQMLFGTEPEIPEIPVDPVDPVDPVDPVDPVDPVDPVDPVDPVDPVDPVDPVDPVDPVDPTDPVEPTDPTVPVPKPEPKPEPKPEPKPEPKPEPKPEPKPEPKPEPKPEPKPEPKPEPKPEPKPEPKPEPKPEPKPEPKPEPKPEPKPEPKPEPKPEPKPEPKPEPKPEPKPEPKPDCWTVNLGSWVESWIGGPVCVPKDSWKDSWKDELDLGWKDALKGVWPF
;
A
#
# COMPACT_ATOMS: atom_id res chain seq x y z
N MET A 1 -39.42 54.83 34.80
CA MET A 1 -38.81 53.94 35.81
C MET A 1 -37.51 53.41 35.23
N ALA A 2 -36.39 53.62 35.97
CA ALA A 2 -35.06 52.97 35.95
C ALA A 2 -34.45 52.46 34.61
N ALA A 3 -33.18 52.68 34.26
CA ALA A 3 -32.03 53.31 34.91
C ALA A 3 -31.00 53.72 33.85
N ALA A 4 -30.22 54.77 34.15
CA ALA A 4 -29.17 55.34 33.33
C ALA A 4 -27.77 55.05 33.89
N GLN A 5 -26.83 54.85 32.96
CA GLN A 5 -25.37 55.11 32.96
C GLN A 5 -24.61 55.31 34.28
N ARG A 6 -23.41 54.70 34.36
CA ARG A 6 -22.19 55.39 34.85
C ARG A 6 -20.88 54.82 34.27
N ARG A 7 -20.04 55.75 33.81
CA ARG A 7 -18.60 55.65 33.47
C ARG A 7 -17.73 55.47 34.73
N THR A 8 -16.51 54.95 34.55
CA THR A 8 -15.19 55.47 35.02
C THR A 8 -14.14 54.33 34.91
N SER A 9 -12.81 54.46 34.88
CA SER A 9 -11.80 55.43 34.41
C SER A 9 -10.42 54.82 34.79
N ARG A 10 -9.50 54.70 33.81
CA ARG A 10 -8.01 54.90 33.83
C ARG A 10 -7.05 54.30 34.90
N ALA A 11 -5.84 53.99 34.37
CA ALA A 11 -4.44 54.12 34.87
C ALA A 11 -3.72 52.81 35.28
N TRP A 12 -2.74 52.31 34.50
CA TRP A 12 -1.28 52.65 34.41
C TRP A 12 -0.43 52.14 35.60
N LEU A 13 0.57 51.29 35.33
CA LEU A 13 2.01 51.56 35.54
C LEU A 13 2.87 50.35 35.12
N GLY A 14 3.89 50.61 34.30
CA GLY A 14 5.05 49.72 34.11
C GLY A 14 6.25 50.21 34.91
N VAL A 15 7.22 49.32 35.16
CA VAL A 15 8.57 49.67 35.61
C VAL A 15 9.59 48.72 34.96
N PHE A 16 10.52 49.32 34.20
CA PHE A 16 11.82 48.78 33.81
C PHE A 16 12.84 49.10 34.90
N THR A 17 13.81 48.22 35.15
CA THR A 17 15.17 48.61 35.62
C THR A 17 16.22 47.65 35.06
N ALA A 18 17.34 48.22 34.63
CA ALA A 18 18.49 47.56 34.03
C ALA A 18 19.78 47.90 34.81
N GLY A 19 20.69 46.92 34.89
CA GLY A 19 22.16 47.06 34.85
C GLY A 19 22.93 47.50 36.11
N LEU A 20 23.94 46.70 36.54
CA LEU A 20 25.37 47.04 36.40
C LEU A 20 26.35 45.93 36.88
N LEU A 21 27.57 46.03 36.35
CA LEU A 21 28.72 45.10 36.23
C LEU A 21 29.59 44.89 37.50
N ALA A 22 30.33 43.75 37.59
CA ALA A 22 31.81 43.67 37.39
C ALA A 22 32.57 42.50 38.10
N SER A 23 33.42 41.82 37.30
CA SER A 23 34.80 41.31 37.55
C SER A 23 35.13 39.97 38.27
N GLY A 24 35.87 39.10 37.54
CA GLY A 24 37.00 38.22 37.94
C GLY A 24 36.68 36.94 38.73
N SER A 25 37.16 35.72 38.43
CA SER A 25 38.41 35.27 37.81
C SER A 25 38.32 33.82 37.28
N VAL A 26 39.21 33.48 36.35
CA VAL A 26 39.42 32.17 35.70
C VAL A 26 40.14 31.17 36.63
N VAL A 27 39.70 29.91 36.72
CA VAL A 27 40.57 28.72 36.87
C VAL A 27 39.90 27.48 36.23
N LEU A 28 40.70 26.77 35.44
CA LEU A 28 40.47 25.52 34.69
C LEU A 28 39.97 24.34 35.54
N SER A 29 39.20 23.42 34.93
CA SER A 29 39.33 21.93 35.04
C SER A 29 38.20 21.21 34.26
N SER A 30 38.55 20.32 33.34
CA SER A 30 37.66 19.27 32.77
C SER A 30 37.85 17.94 33.54
N PRO A 31 37.29 16.79 33.11
CA PRO A 31 36.01 16.24 33.56
C PRO A 31 36.18 14.88 34.27
N VAL A 32 35.16 14.39 34.98
CA VAL A 32 35.02 12.96 35.32
C VAL A 32 33.54 12.62 35.28
N HIS A 33 33.12 11.83 34.29
CA HIS A 33 32.00 10.91 34.46
C HIS A 33 32.43 9.55 33.94
N ALA A 34 32.19 8.57 34.81
CA ALA A 34 32.60 7.19 34.72
C ALA A 34 31.86 6.46 33.60
N ALA A 35 32.59 5.49 33.03
CA ALA A 35 32.08 4.52 32.09
C ALA A 35 31.09 3.57 32.77
N GLU A 36 29.93 3.37 32.14
CA GLU A 36 29.20 2.11 32.20
C GLU A 36 29.19 1.45 30.83
N SER A 37 29.35 0.13 30.87
CA SER A 37 29.66 -0.78 29.79
C SER A 37 28.54 -0.89 28.76
N VAL A 38 28.82 -0.52 27.52
CA VAL A 38 27.98 -0.89 26.37
C VAL A 38 28.44 -2.24 25.85
N THR A 39 27.66 -3.29 26.14
CA THR A 39 27.63 -4.50 25.34
C THR A 39 27.19 -4.12 23.93
N THR A 40 28.10 -4.22 22.96
CA THR A 40 27.78 -4.03 21.53
C THR A 40 26.91 -5.18 21.06
N LYS A 41 25.60 -5.01 21.17
CA LYS A 41 24.62 -5.78 20.41
C LYS A 41 24.53 -5.06 19.06
N ASP A 42 24.94 -5.72 17.99
CA ASP A 42 24.73 -5.26 16.62
C ASP A 42 23.26 -4.82 16.47
N PRO A 43 22.96 -3.56 16.11
CA PRO A 43 21.64 -3.22 15.64
C PRO A 43 21.53 -3.74 14.21
N GLY A 44 20.73 -4.78 14.02
CA GLY A 44 20.24 -5.16 12.70
C GLY A 44 19.57 -3.96 12.00
N PRO A 45 19.49 -3.97 10.67
CA PRO A 45 19.19 -2.77 9.91
C PRO A 45 17.75 -2.26 10.08
N THR A 46 17.64 -0.95 10.32
CA THR A 46 16.41 -0.17 10.47
C THR A 46 15.66 0.01 9.13
N LEU A 47 14.33 -0.08 9.15
CA LEU A 47 13.43 0.22 8.02
C LEU A 47 12.83 1.60 8.24
N SER A 48 13.16 2.58 7.39
CA SER A 48 12.70 3.97 7.48
C SER A 48 11.24 4.18 7.04
N SER A 49 10.63 3.22 6.37
CA SER A 49 9.24 3.28 5.87
C SER A 49 8.19 3.09 6.96
N ALA A 50 7.03 3.75 6.83
CA ALA A 50 5.89 3.48 7.69
C ALA A 50 5.32 2.08 7.39
N MET A 51 5.14 1.28 8.44
CA MET A 51 4.64 -0.10 8.33
C MET A 51 3.24 -0.19 8.93
N GLY A 52 2.37 -0.95 8.27
CA GLY A 52 1.11 -1.43 8.85
C GLY A 52 0.79 -2.86 8.46
N ALA A 53 -0.45 -3.23 8.71
CA ALA A 53 -1.03 -4.49 8.28
C ALA A 53 -2.54 -4.34 8.08
N PHE A 54 -3.09 -5.07 7.12
CA PHE A 54 -4.52 -5.34 7.08
C PHE A 54 -4.84 -6.52 7.99
N LEU A 55 -5.61 -6.28 9.06
CA LEU A 55 -5.87 -7.26 10.12
C LEU A 55 -7.35 -7.65 10.27
N ASP A 56 -8.25 -6.78 9.78
CA ASP A 56 -9.70 -6.92 9.64
C ASP A 56 -10.21 -5.60 9.04
N SER A 57 -11.42 -5.56 8.48
CA SER A 57 -11.96 -4.32 7.93
C SER A 57 -12.50 -3.34 8.99
N GLY A 58 -12.98 -3.85 10.13
CA GLY A 58 -13.66 -3.04 11.15
C GLY A 58 -12.78 -2.70 12.37
N ALA A 59 -13.45 -2.36 13.47
CA ALA A 59 -12.81 -2.05 14.76
C ALA A 59 -11.95 -3.21 15.32
N LEU A 60 -12.22 -4.45 14.91
CA LEU A 60 -11.38 -5.59 15.25
C LEU A 60 -9.97 -5.46 14.65
N GLY A 61 -9.84 -4.84 13.48
CA GLY A 61 -8.56 -4.60 12.80
C GLY A 61 -7.70 -3.66 13.63
N VAL A 62 -8.28 -2.54 14.07
CA VAL A 62 -7.66 -1.60 15.01
C VAL A 62 -7.23 -2.29 16.29
N ALA A 63 -8.11 -3.10 16.90
CA ALA A 63 -7.80 -3.83 18.14
C ALA A 63 -6.70 -4.90 17.97
N ARG A 64 -6.46 -5.36 16.73
CA ARG A 64 -5.41 -6.33 16.41
C ARG A 64 -4.05 -5.67 16.16
N ILE A 65 -3.99 -4.37 15.87
CA ILE A 65 -2.72 -3.64 15.67
C ILE A 65 -1.83 -3.82 16.90
N GLU A 66 -2.32 -3.50 18.09
CA GLU A 66 -1.56 -3.64 19.35
C GLU A 66 -1.12 -5.09 19.62
N GLN A 67 -1.90 -6.07 19.17
CA GLN A 67 -1.55 -7.48 19.31
C GLN A 67 -0.40 -7.87 18.37
N LEU A 68 -0.42 -7.38 17.13
CA LEU A 68 0.66 -7.57 16.17
C LEU A 68 1.93 -6.86 16.63
N GLU A 69 1.84 -5.62 17.13
CA GLU A 69 2.98 -4.86 17.70
C GLU A 69 3.64 -5.64 18.83
N ARG A 70 2.85 -6.18 19.77
CA ARG A 70 3.34 -7.06 20.85
C ARG A 70 4.03 -8.31 20.31
N TRP A 71 3.47 -8.94 19.28
CA TRP A 71 4.10 -10.10 18.65
C TRP A 71 5.44 -9.74 17.98
N LEU A 72 5.53 -8.55 17.39
CA LEU A 72 6.75 -7.94 16.82
C LEU A 72 7.69 -7.33 17.87
N GLY A 73 7.54 -7.66 19.15
CA GLY A 73 8.46 -7.21 20.20
C GLY A 73 8.33 -5.72 20.52
N GLY A 74 7.14 -5.15 20.33
CA GLY A 74 6.85 -3.74 20.58
C GLY A 74 7.18 -2.80 19.42
N ARG A 75 7.42 -3.33 18.21
CA ARG A 75 7.53 -2.48 17.02
C ARG A 75 6.19 -1.83 16.75
N GLU A 76 6.19 -0.50 16.72
CA GLU A 76 5.01 0.31 16.42
C GLU A 76 4.60 0.20 14.95
N LEU A 77 3.31 0.04 14.73
CA LEU A 77 2.69 0.14 13.41
C LEU A 77 2.17 1.56 13.22
N ARG A 78 2.73 2.27 12.25
CA ARG A 78 2.36 3.65 11.93
C ARG A 78 1.31 3.74 10.83
N VAL A 79 0.86 2.63 10.25
CA VAL A 79 -0.13 2.63 9.17
C VAL A 79 -1.33 1.79 9.57
N GLY A 80 -2.49 2.42 9.67
CA GLY A 80 -3.78 1.76 9.80
C GLY A 80 -4.35 1.57 8.41
N HIS A 81 -4.64 0.33 8.02
CA HIS A 81 -5.06 -0.01 6.67
C HIS A 81 -6.34 -0.84 6.67
N THR A 82 -7.31 -0.42 5.86
CA THR A 82 -8.59 -1.11 5.71
C THR A 82 -9.22 -0.90 4.33
N TYR A 83 -10.30 -1.61 4.07
CA TYR A 83 -11.06 -1.62 2.81
C TYR A 83 -12.51 -1.26 3.11
N LEU A 84 -13.10 -0.41 2.27
CA LEU A 84 -14.55 -0.26 2.23
C LEU A 84 -15.19 -1.43 1.49
N PRO A 85 -16.31 -1.99 1.99
CA PRO A 85 -17.07 -2.97 1.25
C PRO A 85 -17.64 -2.33 -0.03
N GLY A 86 -17.47 -3.02 -1.15
CA GLY A 86 -17.88 -2.54 -2.47
C GLY A 86 -19.16 -3.20 -3.01
N ASP A 87 -19.94 -3.89 -2.19
CA ASP A 87 -21.18 -4.56 -2.62
C ASP A 87 -22.30 -3.56 -2.96
N LEU A 88 -22.40 -2.47 -2.19
CA LEU A 88 -23.41 -1.42 -2.33
C LEU A 88 -22.78 -0.03 -2.22
N TRP A 89 -23.34 0.96 -2.93
CA TRP A 89 -22.89 2.36 -2.81
C TRP A 89 -22.83 2.89 -1.38
N LYS A 90 -23.82 2.56 -0.55
CA LYS A 90 -23.86 2.98 0.86
C LYS A 90 -22.64 2.51 1.66
N ASN A 91 -22.02 1.40 1.27
CA ASN A 91 -20.83 0.88 1.93
C ASN A 91 -19.57 1.63 1.47
N ILE A 92 -19.52 2.04 0.19
CA ILE A 92 -18.49 2.93 -0.36
C ILE A 92 -18.57 4.34 0.25
N GLU A 93 -19.75 4.79 0.66
CA GLU A 93 -19.92 6.08 1.36
C GLU A 93 -19.34 6.10 2.78
N GLY A 94 -18.87 4.98 3.31
CA GLY A 94 -18.31 4.87 4.66
C GLY A 94 -19.41 4.89 5.74
N PRO A 95 -20.11 3.76 5.95
CA PRO A 95 -21.27 3.72 6.83
C PRO A 95 -20.90 4.10 8.28
N PRO A 96 -21.83 4.73 9.03
CA PRO A 96 -21.54 5.12 10.40
C PRO A 96 -21.09 3.95 11.28
N GLY A 97 -20.03 4.15 12.07
CA GLY A 97 -19.44 3.14 12.94
C GLY A 97 -18.38 2.27 12.26
N PHE A 98 -18.18 2.38 10.95
CA PHE A 98 -17.16 1.61 10.23
C PHE A 98 -15.80 2.30 10.27
N LEU A 99 -15.75 3.58 9.89
CA LEU A 99 -14.51 4.36 9.82
C LEU A 99 -14.13 5.00 11.16
N ASP A 100 -15.05 5.05 12.11
CA ASP A 100 -14.92 5.77 13.37
C ASP A 100 -13.71 5.26 14.18
N ALA A 101 -13.57 3.94 14.35
CA ALA A 101 -12.43 3.35 15.08
C ALA A 101 -11.08 3.61 14.39
N TRP A 102 -11.05 3.61 13.06
CA TRP A 102 -9.84 3.87 12.29
C TRP A 102 -9.43 5.34 12.36
N ALA A 103 -10.40 6.24 12.26
CA ALA A 103 -10.17 7.67 12.41
C ALA A 103 -9.70 8.01 13.82
N ASP A 104 -10.33 7.44 14.86
CA ASP A 104 -9.90 7.62 16.25
C ASP A 104 -8.45 7.16 16.43
N TRP A 105 -8.11 5.96 15.95
CA TRP A 105 -6.73 5.45 15.99
C TRP A 105 -5.74 6.36 15.25
N ARG A 106 -6.08 6.88 14.07
CA ARG A 106 -5.22 7.83 13.34
C ARG A 106 -5.04 9.13 14.13
N ASN A 107 -6.11 9.65 14.71
CA ASN A 107 -6.13 10.94 15.40
C ASN A 107 -5.42 10.93 16.77
N GLU A 108 -5.06 9.75 17.28
CA GLU A 108 -4.32 9.63 18.55
C GLU A 108 -2.86 10.07 18.44
N GLN A 109 -2.22 9.94 17.28
CA GLN A 109 -0.82 10.30 17.06
C GLN A 109 -0.63 10.91 15.67
N ASP A 110 0.00 12.08 15.58
CA ASP A 110 0.13 12.85 14.33
C ASP A 110 1.01 12.17 13.26
N ASP A 111 1.88 11.25 13.63
CA ASP A 111 2.79 10.52 12.73
C ASP A 111 2.21 9.21 12.17
N ARG A 112 1.01 8.80 12.59
CA ARG A 112 0.27 7.69 11.98
C ARG A 112 -0.19 8.03 10.55
N LEU A 113 -0.55 7.03 9.77
CA LEU A 113 -1.19 7.16 8.47
C LEU A 113 -2.46 6.33 8.47
N PHE A 114 -3.56 6.89 7.96
CA PHE A 114 -4.74 6.11 7.65
C PHE A 114 -4.79 5.87 6.15
N VAL A 115 -4.79 4.60 5.75
CA VAL A 115 -4.85 4.13 4.36
C VAL A 115 -6.18 3.42 4.16
N LEU A 116 -6.95 3.88 3.18
CA LEU A 116 -8.28 3.38 2.90
C LEU A 116 -8.41 2.95 1.44
N ASN A 117 -8.63 1.66 1.21
CA ASN A 117 -8.97 1.14 -0.10
C ASN A 117 -10.45 1.42 -0.40
N VAL A 118 -10.69 2.15 -1.50
CA VAL A 118 -12.02 2.65 -1.89
C VAL A 118 -12.38 2.12 -3.28
N PRO A 119 -13.44 1.28 -3.40
CA PRO A 119 -13.93 0.84 -4.71
C PRO A 119 -14.44 2.03 -5.52
N MET A 120 -14.21 2.02 -6.84
CA MET A 120 -14.82 3.05 -7.71
C MET A 120 -16.25 2.70 -8.09
N LEU A 121 -16.67 1.44 -7.97
CA LEU A 121 -18.01 0.98 -8.35
C LEU A 121 -18.54 0.00 -7.31
N GLU A 122 -19.85 0.03 -7.07
CA GLU A 122 -20.52 -1.02 -6.30
C GLU A 122 -20.55 -2.36 -7.05
N ARG A 123 -21.07 -3.41 -6.40
CA ARG A 123 -21.00 -4.80 -6.88
C ARG A 123 -19.58 -5.20 -7.25
N ASN A 124 -18.61 -4.75 -6.43
CA ASN A 124 -17.21 -4.72 -6.80
C ASN A 124 -16.65 -6.10 -7.18
N GLU A 125 -17.12 -7.18 -6.55
CA GLU A 125 -16.66 -8.55 -6.83
C GLU A 125 -17.76 -9.44 -7.44
N ALA A 126 -18.83 -8.86 -7.98
CA ALA A 126 -20.02 -9.60 -8.42
C ALA A 126 -19.88 -10.27 -9.80
N GLY A 127 -18.67 -10.34 -10.37
CA GLY A 127 -18.44 -10.93 -11.70
C GLY A 127 -19.17 -10.20 -12.83
N VAL A 128 -19.21 -8.87 -12.78
CA VAL A 128 -19.95 -8.04 -13.75
C VAL A 128 -19.32 -8.13 -15.14
N SER A 129 -20.14 -8.36 -16.17
CA SER A 129 -19.68 -8.47 -17.57
C SER A 129 -19.02 -7.19 -18.09
N ASP A 130 -18.11 -7.31 -19.04
CA ASP A 130 -17.43 -6.18 -19.69
C ASP A 130 -18.37 -5.14 -20.31
N TYR A 131 -19.49 -5.58 -20.90
CA TYR A 131 -20.50 -4.67 -21.43
C TYR A 131 -21.05 -3.74 -20.34
N GLU A 132 -21.40 -4.32 -19.20
CA GLU A 132 -21.93 -3.57 -18.07
C GLU A 132 -20.84 -2.72 -17.41
N VAL A 133 -19.62 -3.24 -17.23
CA VAL A 133 -18.50 -2.45 -16.69
C VAL A 133 -18.22 -1.24 -17.55
N ARG A 134 -18.12 -1.39 -18.88
CA ARG A 134 -17.97 -0.25 -19.81
C ARG A 134 -19.06 0.81 -19.58
N ARG A 135 -20.32 0.38 -19.50
CA ARG A 135 -21.45 1.27 -19.27
C ARG A 135 -21.32 2.01 -17.94
N GLN A 136 -20.94 1.30 -16.88
CA GLN A 136 -20.76 1.87 -15.54
C GLN A 136 -19.60 2.89 -15.49
N LEU A 137 -18.46 2.57 -16.10
CA LEU A 137 -17.34 3.51 -16.24
C LEU A 137 -17.74 4.77 -17.01
N GLN A 138 -18.53 4.64 -18.07
CA GLN A 138 -19.03 5.78 -18.85
C GLN A 138 -20.00 6.66 -18.05
N LEU A 139 -20.86 6.06 -17.22
CA LEU A 139 -21.73 6.80 -16.29
C LEU A 139 -20.93 7.53 -15.22
N GLY A 140 -19.91 6.87 -14.66
CA GLY A 140 -18.97 7.49 -13.72
C GLY A 140 -18.20 8.64 -14.36
N ALA A 141 -17.70 8.45 -15.57
CA ALA A 141 -17.02 9.49 -16.37
C ALA A 141 -17.95 10.67 -16.76
N ALA A 142 -19.27 10.46 -16.75
CA ALA A 142 -20.28 11.50 -16.90
C ALA A 142 -20.65 12.18 -15.57
N GLY A 143 -20.13 11.69 -14.44
CA GLY A 143 -20.31 12.25 -13.11
C GLY A 143 -21.52 11.73 -12.33
N TYR A 144 -22.13 10.63 -12.76
CA TYR A 144 -23.35 10.11 -12.14
C TYR A 144 -23.14 9.69 -10.66
N TYR A 145 -21.92 9.27 -10.32
CA TYR A 145 -21.56 8.71 -9.02
C TYR A 145 -20.80 9.66 -8.09
N ASP A 146 -20.52 10.91 -8.50
CA ASP A 146 -19.69 11.85 -7.73
C ASP A 146 -20.17 12.08 -6.30
N HIS A 147 -21.49 12.05 -6.10
CA HIS A 147 -22.10 12.30 -4.80
C HIS A 147 -21.72 11.25 -3.74
N HIS A 148 -21.49 9.99 -4.13
CA HIS A 148 -21.05 8.94 -3.22
C HIS A 148 -19.65 9.25 -2.65
N PHE A 149 -18.73 9.71 -3.50
CA PHE A 149 -17.38 10.05 -3.09
C PHE A 149 -17.31 11.37 -2.33
N THR A 150 -18.19 12.32 -2.66
CA THR A 150 -18.37 13.54 -1.85
C THR A 150 -18.85 13.17 -0.44
N ALA A 151 -19.82 12.25 -0.32
CA ALA A 151 -20.33 11.78 0.97
C ALA A 151 -19.23 11.10 1.82
N LEU A 152 -18.39 10.25 1.21
CA LEU A 152 -17.24 9.64 1.87
C LEU A 152 -16.23 10.71 2.33
N ALA A 153 -15.86 11.65 1.45
CA ALA A 153 -14.93 12.73 1.77
C ALA A 153 -15.43 13.59 2.94
N GLU A 154 -16.70 13.99 2.93
CA GLU A 154 -17.30 14.71 4.06
C GLU A 154 -17.30 13.88 5.36
N ARG A 155 -17.48 12.56 5.27
CA ARG A 155 -17.43 11.67 6.43
C ARG A 155 -16.03 11.65 7.03
N LEU A 156 -15.00 11.46 6.23
CA LEU A 156 -13.60 11.47 6.67
C LEU A 156 -13.22 12.81 7.32
N VAL A 157 -13.61 13.94 6.70
CA VAL A 157 -13.39 15.28 7.27
C VAL A 157 -14.12 15.44 8.61
N ARG A 158 -15.38 15.01 8.72
CA ARG A 158 -16.12 15.04 10.00
C ARG A 158 -15.45 14.23 11.10
N LEU A 159 -14.80 13.13 10.74
CA LEU A 159 -14.04 12.27 11.64
C LEU A 159 -12.61 12.79 11.92
N ARG A 160 -12.23 13.95 11.37
CA ARG A 160 -10.89 14.54 11.44
C ARG A 160 -9.77 13.70 10.80
N ALA A 161 -10.12 12.66 10.03
CA ALA A 161 -9.18 11.89 9.22
C ALA A 161 -8.90 12.59 7.88
N THR A 162 -8.55 13.88 7.94
CA THR A 162 -8.50 14.79 6.78
C THR A 162 -7.38 14.47 5.80
N ASP A 163 -6.33 13.79 6.25
CA ASP A 163 -5.11 13.45 5.52
C ASP A 163 -5.04 11.98 5.09
N THR A 164 -6.20 11.31 5.06
CA THR A 164 -6.31 9.90 4.69
C THR A 164 -5.71 9.66 3.29
N VAL A 165 -4.90 8.61 3.18
CA VAL A 165 -4.42 8.10 1.89
C VAL A 165 -5.51 7.22 1.30
N ILE A 166 -6.02 7.61 0.14
CA ILE A 166 -7.10 6.94 -0.59
C ILE A 166 -6.49 6.06 -1.67
N VAL A 167 -6.53 4.74 -1.46
CA VAL A 167 -6.18 3.74 -2.48
C VAL A 167 -7.44 3.50 -3.32
N LEU A 168 -7.63 4.36 -4.30
CA LEU A 168 -8.82 4.34 -5.14
C LEU A 168 -8.70 3.19 -6.16
N GLY A 169 -9.76 2.40 -6.36
CA GLY A 169 -9.85 1.43 -7.46
C GLY A 169 -8.62 0.53 -7.64
N TRP A 170 -8.08 -0.03 -6.56
CA TRP A 170 -6.87 -0.88 -6.55
C TRP A 170 -6.98 -2.08 -7.52
N GLU A 171 -5.85 -2.61 -7.99
CA GLU A 171 -5.79 -3.79 -8.89
C GLU A 171 -6.64 -3.67 -10.17
N MET A 172 -6.84 -2.44 -10.63
CA MET A 172 -7.62 -2.14 -11.84
C MET A 172 -7.10 -2.80 -13.11
N ASN A 173 -5.82 -3.21 -13.16
CA ASN A 173 -5.24 -3.89 -14.32
C ASN A 173 -5.68 -5.37 -14.43
N GLY A 174 -6.33 -5.92 -13.40
CA GLY A 174 -6.89 -7.26 -13.43
C GLY A 174 -8.34 -7.34 -13.89
N THR A 175 -8.98 -8.48 -13.62
CA THR A 175 -10.38 -8.75 -14.01
C THR A 175 -11.33 -8.93 -12.84
N THR A 176 -10.82 -9.03 -11.61
CA THR A 176 -11.58 -9.36 -10.40
C THR A 176 -12.65 -8.31 -10.10
N TYR A 177 -12.25 -7.04 -10.16
CA TYR A 177 -13.07 -5.95 -9.67
C TYR A 177 -13.95 -5.36 -10.77
N THR A 178 -15.10 -4.81 -10.38
CA THR A 178 -16.00 -4.07 -11.29
C THR A 178 -15.38 -2.73 -11.68
N HIS A 179 -14.51 -2.16 -10.83
CA HIS A 179 -13.72 -0.95 -11.15
C HIS A 179 -12.49 -1.19 -12.03
N ARG A 180 -12.30 -2.39 -12.58
CA ARG A 180 -11.20 -2.67 -13.50
C ARG A 180 -11.15 -1.68 -14.68
N CYS A 181 -9.95 -1.41 -15.16
CA CYS A 181 -9.65 -0.42 -16.18
C CYS A 181 -10.07 -0.87 -17.59
N ALA A 182 -9.78 -2.12 -17.94
CA ALA A 182 -10.43 -2.75 -19.08
C ALA A 182 -11.91 -3.00 -18.75
N PRO A 183 -12.85 -2.75 -19.67
CA PRO A 183 -12.64 -2.69 -21.11
C PRO A 183 -12.75 -1.27 -21.71
N ASP A 184 -12.65 -0.22 -20.89
CA ASP A 184 -12.71 1.18 -21.34
C ASP A 184 -11.75 2.08 -20.53
N PRO A 185 -10.43 2.00 -20.81
CA PRO A 185 -9.42 2.80 -20.10
C PRO A 185 -9.63 4.31 -20.23
N THR A 186 -10.31 4.76 -21.30
CA THR A 186 -10.60 6.18 -21.51
C THR A 186 -11.66 6.66 -20.52
N ALA A 187 -12.77 5.92 -20.40
CA ALA A 187 -13.80 6.22 -19.40
C ALA A 187 -13.26 6.03 -17.98
N TRP A 188 -12.45 5.00 -17.73
CA TRP A 188 -11.84 4.75 -16.43
C TRP A 188 -11.02 5.93 -15.93
N LYS A 189 -10.08 6.45 -16.74
CA LYS A 189 -9.25 7.61 -16.36
C LYS A 189 -10.09 8.85 -16.10
N LYS A 190 -11.08 9.10 -16.96
CA LYS A 190 -12.00 10.22 -16.76
C LYS A 190 -12.80 10.07 -15.46
N TYR A 191 -13.24 8.85 -15.14
CA TYR A 191 -13.98 8.60 -13.91
C TYR A 191 -13.10 8.75 -12.67
N TRP A 192 -11.87 8.23 -12.68
CA TRP A 192 -10.89 8.48 -11.62
C TRP A 192 -10.75 9.98 -11.33
N ASN A 193 -10.55 10.79 -12.38
CA ASN A 193 -10.40 12.25 -12.23
C ASN A 193 -11.67 12.90 -11.65
N ARG A 194 -12.86 12.39 -11.98
CA ARG A 194 -14.13 12.85 -11.39
C ARG A 194 -14.20 12.56 -9.90
N ILE A 195 -13.82 11.36 -9.48
CA ILE A 195 -13.80 10.96 -8.06
C ILE A 195 -12.83 11.86 -7.27
N VAL A 196 -11.59 11.98 -7.75
CA VAL A 196 -10.56 12.83 -7.12
C VAL A 196 -11.05 14.27 -7.02
N THR A 197 -11.63 14.82 -8.08
CA THR A 197 -12.20 16.17 -8.09
C THR A 197 -13.33 16.33 -7.07
N ALA A 198 -14.25 15.36 -7.00
CA ALA A 198 -15.37 15.38 -6.07
C ALA A 198 -14.89 15.36 -4.61
N MET A 199 -13.97 14.45 -4.28
CA MET A 199 -13.40 14.35 -2.94
C MET A 199 -12.59 15.61 -2.56
N ARG A 200 -11.74 16.11 -3.48
CA ARG A 200 -10.95 17.34 -3.25
C ARG A 200 -11.79 18.61 -3.17
N SER A 201 -13.05 18.58 -3.62
CA SER A 201 -13.97 19.72 -3.49
C SER A 201 -14.50 19.92 -2.06
N VAL A 202 -14.37 18.92 -1.19
CA VAL A 202 -14.84 18.99 0.20
C VAL A 202 -13.89 19.85 1.03
N PRO A 203 -14.36 20.93 1.69
CA PRO A 203 -13.51 21.80 2.49
C PRO A 203 -12.86 21.08 3.67
N GLY A 204 -11.57 21.35 3.91
CA GLY A 204 -10.81 20.78 5.02
C GLY A 204 -10.21 19.40 4.73
N GLN A 205 -10.36 18.87 3.52
CA GLN A 205 -9.66 17.66 3.10
C GLN A 205 -8.22 17.97 2.68
N GLU A 206 -7.33 17.02 2.98
CA GLU A 206 -5.91 16.98 2.58
C GLU A 206 -5.55 15.56 2.11
N PHE A 207 -6.50 14.88 1.44
CA PHE A 207 -6.32 13.50 1.01
C PHE A 207 -5.21 13.37 -0.03
N ARG A 208 -4.48 12.25 0.04
CA ARG A 208 -3.55 11.81 -1.00
C ARG A 208 -4.12 10.60 -1.73
N PHE A 209 -3.99 10.57 -3.05
CA PHE A 209 -4.52 9.50 -3.89
C PHE A 209 -3.40 8.57 -4.35
N ASP A 210 -3.55 7.29 -4.02
CA ASP A 210 -2.62 6.23 -4.34
C ASP A 210 -3.11 5.44 -5.56
N PHE A 211 -2.36 5.51 -6.66
CA PHE A 211 -2.62 4.74 -7.88
C PHE A 211 -1.95 3.38 -7.77
N ASN A 212 -2.77 2.34 -7.57
CA ASN A 212 -2.29 1.07 -7.05
C ASN A 212 -2.71 -0.14 -7.92
N PRO A 213 -1.91 -0.52 -8.92
CA PRO A 213 -2.11 -1.74 -9.70
C PRO A 213 -1.65 -3.01 -8.98
N SER A 214 -2.08 -4.18 -9.47
CA SER A 214 -1.42 -5.45 -9.16
C SER A 214 -0.09 -5.55 -9.93
N ARG A 215 0.90 -6.22 -9.33
CA ARG A 215 2.19 -6.48 -9.99
C ARG A 215 2.04 -7.22 -11.31
N GLY A 216 2.79 -6.76 -12.30
CA GLY A 216 2.84 -7.35 -13.63
C GLY A 216 1.77 -6.80 -14.55
N ARG A 217 1.61 -7.44 -15.71
CA ARG A 217 0.65 -6.98 -16.72
C ARG A 217 -0.79 -7.25 -16.31
N ASP A 218 -1.06 -8.45 -15.78
CA ASP A 218 -2.41 -9.02 -15.66
C ASP A 218 -3.22 -8.88 -16.97
N ALA A 219 -4.40 -8.25 -16.97
CA ALA A 219 -5.25 -8.13 -18.15
C ALA A 219 -4.87 -6.96 -19.07
N VAL A 220 -4.42 -5.84 -18.51
CA VAL A 220 -3.98 -4.65 -19.25
C VAL A 220 -2.73 -4.03 -18.63
N PRO A 221 -1.76 -3.54 -19.42
CA PRO A 221 -0.66 -2.73 -18.88
C PRO A 221 -1.17 -1.64 -17.94
N TRP A 222 -0.82 -1.68 -16.66
CA TRP A 222 -1.36 -0.72 -15.69
C TRP A 222 -1.02 0.72 -16.04
N THR A 223 0.10 0.96 -16.74
CA THR A 223 0.49 2.31 -17.21
C THR A 223 -0.53 2.90 -18.21
N GLU A 224 -1.26 2.09 -18.97
CA GLU A 224 -2.31 2.58 -19.88
C GLU A 224 -3.49 3.19 -19.13
N CYS A 225 -3.67 2.78 -17.89
CA CYS A 225 -4.70 3.23 -16.96
C CYS A 225 -4.26 4.44 -16.15
N TYR A 226 -3.00 4.88 -16.20
CA TYR A 226 -2.52 6.00 -15.40
C TYR A 226 -3.31 7.29 -15.71
N PRO A 227 -3.99 7.91 -14.72
CA PRO A 227 -4.95 8.99 -14.96
C PRO A 227 -4.31 10.39 -15.06
N GLY A 228 -3.06 10.54 -14.61
CA GLY A 228 -2.28 11.78 -14.72
C GLY A 228 -1.64 12.23 -13.40
N ASP A 229 -0.57 13.03 -13.50
CA ASP A 229 0.22 13.52 -12.35
C ASP A 229 -0.54 14.50 -11.44
N ASP A 230 -1.59 15.14 -11.96
CA ASP A 230 -2.40 16.14 -11.25
C ASP A 230 -3.38 15.50 -10.26
N VAL A 231 -3.73 14.24 -10.46
CA VAL A 231 -4.72 13.49 -9.68
C VAL A 231 -4.15 12.29 -8.92
N VAL A 232 -2.87 11.99 -9.10
CA VAL A 232 -2.14 10.93 -8.39
C VAL A 232 -1.05 11.54 -7.53
N ASP A 233 -1.03 11.18 -6.26
CA ASP A 233 -0.04 11.66 -5.30
C ASP A 233 1.03 10.59 -5.02
N ILE A 234 0.65 9.31 -5.06
CA ILE A 234 1.50 8.15 -4.73
C ILE A 234 1.31 7.07 -5.81
N ILE A 235 2.38 6.35 -6.16
CA ILE A 235 2.33 5.19 -7.06
C ILE A 235 2.54 3.90 -6.25
N GLY A 236 1.43 3.26 -5.89
CA GLY A 236 1.42 1.99 -5.20
C GLY A 236 1.66 0.78 -6.09
N MET A 237 1.68 -0.38 -5.45
CA MET A 237 1.66 -1.68 -6.10
C MET A 237 1.21 -2.76 -5.10
N ASP A 238 0.27 -3.59 -5.52
CA ASP A 238 -0.07 -4.81 -4.80
C ASP A 238 0.81 -5.96 -5.28
N SER A 239 1.46 -6.68 -4.36
CA SER A 239 2.39 -7.75 -4.72
C SER A 239 2.31 -8.95 -3.78
N TYR A 240 1.99 -10.09 -4.37
CA TYR A 240 1.97 -11.40 -3.72
C TYR A 240 3.04 -12.32 -4.28
N ASP A 241 3.31 -13.46 -3.64
CA ASP A 241 4.25 -14.47 -4.15
C ASP A 241 3.68 -15.33 -5.30
N GLN A 242 3.02 -14.68 -6.26
CA GLN A 242 2.36 -15.29 -7.41
C GLN A 242 2.90 -14.78 -8.75
N PRO A 243 2.86 -15.56 -9.84
CA PRO A 243 2.40 -16.93 -9.92
C PRO A 243 3.36 -17.93 -9.23
N PRO A 244 2.90 -19.12 -8.85
CA PRO A 244 3.75 -20.13 -8.22
C PRO A 244 4.98 -20.47 -9.06
N GLY A 245 6.13 -20.57 -8.38
CA GLY A 245 7.41 -20.95 -8.99
C GLY A 245 8.21 -19.79 -9.58
N MET A 246 7.63 -18.58 -9.65
CA MET A 246 8.37 -17.39 -10.03
C MET A 246 9.28 -16.92 -8.88
N SER A 247 10.53 -16.62 -9.20
CA SER A 247 11.49 -16.10 -8.24
C SER A 247 11.26 -14.60 -7.98
N PHE A 248 11.79 -14.11 -6.87
CA PHE A 248 11.68 -12.68 -6.55
C PHE A 248 12.34 -11.79 -7.61
N ASP A 249 13.48 -12.19 -8.16
CA ASP A 249 14.17 -11.39 -9.17
C ASP A 249 13.37 -11.35 -10.50
N GLU A 250 12.56 -12.37 -10.78
CA GLU A 250 11.57 -12.34 -11.86
C GLU A 250 10.41 -11.37 -11.55
N HIS A 251 9.90 -11.32 -10.31
CA HIS A 251 8.91 -10.31 -9.90
C HIS A 251 9.42 -8.86 -10.08
N VAL A 252 10.74 -8.67 -9.90
CA VAL A 252 11.39 -7.36 -10.09
C VAL A 252 11.49 -7.02 -11.57
N SER A 253 11.97 -7.97 -12.39
CA SER A 253 12.38 -7.73 -13.78
C SER A 253 11.27 -7.95 -14.81
N GLU A 254 10.16 -8.58 -14.45
CA GLU A 254 9.06 -8.79 -15.39
C GLU A 254 8.49 -7.45 -15.91
N PRO A 255 7.89 -7.46 -17.11
CA PRO A 255 7.16 -6.29 -17.60
C PRO A 255 6.09 -5.87 -16.60
N TYR A 256 6.07 -4.57 -16.26
CA TYR A 256 5.11 -4.01 -15.31
C TYR A 256 5.29 -4.53 -13.86
N GLY A 257 6.45 -5.14 -13.57
CA GLY A 257 6.85 -5.63 -12.25
C GLY A 257 7.33 -4.56 -11.26
N LEU A 258 8.01 -4.98 -10.18
CA LEU A 258 8.42 -4.08 -9.09
C LEU A 258 9.38 -2.99 -9.55
N GLN A 259 10.37 -3.31 -10.39
CA GLN A 259 11.30 -2.28 -10.89
C GLN A 259 10.56 -1.26 -11.75
N LYS A 260 9.60 -1.72 -12.58
CA LYS A 260 8.83 -0.82 -13.44
C LYS A 260 8.01 0.19 -12.63
N GLN A 261 7.46 -0.21 -11.48
CA GLN A 261 6.79 0.73 -10.55
C GLN A 261 7.76 1.81 -10.07
N VAL A 262 8.93 1.42 -9.57
CA VAL A 262 9.94 2.35 -9.04
C VAL A 262 10.38 3.34 -10.12
N ASP A 263 10.70 2.85 -11.31
CA ASP A 263 11.15 3.69 -12.42
C ASP A 263 10.05 4.67 -12.86
N PHE A 264 8.80 4.19 -12.92
CA PHE A 264 7.65 5.01 -13.30
C PHE A 264 7.36 6.08 -12.24
N ALA A 265 7.41 5.74 -10.95
CA ALA A 265 7.27 6.74 -9.89
C ALA A 265 8.36 7.80 -9.95
N ALA A 266 9.62 7.41 -10.19
CA ALA A 266 10.71 8.36 -10.37
C ALA A 266 10.52 9.27 -11.60
N GLU A 267 10.07 8.72 -12.73
CA GLU A 267 9.76 9.47 -13.96
C GLU A 267 8.67 10.53 -13.71
N HIS A 268 7.69 10.20 -12.88
CA HIS A 268 6.56 11.06 -12.54
C HIS A 268 6.79 11.93 -11.28
N GLY A 269 7.95 11.83 -10.64
CA GLY A 269 8.30 12.58 -9.42
C GLY A 269 7.39 12.24 -8.23
N LYS A 270 6.99 10.98 -8.10
CA LYS A 270 6.07 10.49 -7.05
C LYS A 270 6.78 9.56 -6.07
N GLU A 271 6.27 9.51 -4.84
CA GLU A 271 6.63 8.48 -3.87
C GLU A 271 6.00 7.13 -4.25
N ILE A 272 6.61 6.04 -3.80
CA ILE A 272 6.05 4.69 -3.95
C ILE A 272 5.41 4.20 -2.65
N SER A 273 4.47 3.28 -2.76
CA SER A 273 3.87 2.55 -1.63
C SER A 273 3.67 1.07 -1.99
N TYR A 274 3.37 0.27 -0.97
CA TYR A 274 2.89 -1.11 -1.13
C TYR A 274 1.69 -1.34 -0.22
N PRO A 275 0.50 -0.90 -0.65
CA PRO A 275 -0.74 -1.02 0.13
C PRO A 275 -1.13 -2.47 0.40
N GLU A 276 -0.72 -3.40 -0.47
CA GLU A 276 -0.99 -4.81 -0.26
C GLU A 276 0.22 -5.66 -0.65
N TRP A 277 0.75 -6.42 0.31
CA TRP A 277 1.69 -7.49 -0.03
C TRP A 277 1.59 -8.63 0.96
N GLY A 278 1.99 -9.82 0.53
CA GLY A 278 1.97 -11.00 1.39
C GLY A 278 2.18 -12.28 0.62
N LEU A 279 1.74 -13.37 1.22
CA LEU A 279 1.74 -14.69 0.59
C LEU A 279 0.44 -14.92 -0.16
N PHE A 280 0.42 -15.90 -1.04
CA PHE A 280 -0.77 -16.36 -1.74
C PHE A 280 -0.96 -17.85 -1.48
N ARG A 281 -1.75 -18.51 -2.33
CA ARG A 281 -2.04 -19.95 -2.26
C ARG A 281 -0.83 -20.86 -2.57
N ASN A 282 0.37 -20.28 -2.70
CA ASN A 282 1.59 -20.98 -3.09
C ASN A 282 2.37 -21.53 -1.88
N GLY A 283 1.84 -21.29 -0.68
CA GLY A 283 2.31 -21.84 0.59
C GLY A 283 3.35 -20.96 1.28
N ASP A 284 3.91 -21.51 2.35
CA ASP A 284 4.87 -20.85 3.22
C ASP A 284 6.19 -20.48 2.47
N ASN A 285 6.32 -19.21 2.06
CA ASN A 285 7.42 -18.70 1.22
C ASN A 285 8.32 -17.68 1.95
N PRO A 286 9.26 -18.16 2.79
CA PRO A 286 10.15 -17.29 3.56
C PRO A 286 11.14 -16.48 2.71
N VAL A 287 11.41 -16.94 1.48
CA VAL A 287 12.30 -16.23 0.54
C VAL A 287 11.62 -14.97 0.05
N TYR A 288 10.38 -15.07 -0.42
CA TYR A 288 9.61 -13.90 -0.86
C TYR A 288 9.47 -12.88 0.28
N MET A 289 9.13 -13.34 1.49
CA MET A 289 8.98 -12.49 2.67
C MET A 289 10.25 -11.68 2.96
N ARG A 290 11.41 -12.34 2.99
CA ARG A 290 12.71 -11.69 3.20
C ARG A 290 13.00 -10.65 2.12
N ARG A 291 12.81 -11.03 0.85
CA ARG A 291 13.18 -10.21 -0.30
C ARG A 291 12.27 -9.00 -0.47
N MET A 292 10.98 -9.10 -0.17
CA MET A 292 10.09 -7.93 -0.10
C MET A 292 10.54 -6.95 0.98
N LEU A 293 10.91 -7.42 2.18
CA LEU A 293 11.40 -6.53 3.25
C LEU A 293 12.75 -5.89 2.89
N GLU A 294 13.66 -6.62 2.25
CA GLU A 294 14.90 -6.06 1.70
C GLU A 294 14.64 -5.00 0.62
N TRP A 295 13.64 -5.24 -0.23
CA TRP A 295 13.18 -4.29 -1.26
C TRP A 295 12.64 -3.00 -0.64
N MET A 296 11.78 -3.10 0.39
CA MET A 296 11.29 -1.92 1.12
C MET A 296 12.44 -1.15 1.78
N LYS A 297 13.43 -1.85 2.32
CA LYS A 297 14.60 -1.20 2.91
C LYS A 297 15.42 -0.43 1.86
N LEU A 298 15.54 -0.98 0.65
CA LEU A 298 16.28 -0.36 -0.44
C LEU A 298 15.56 0.88 -0.98
N HIS A 299 14.27 0.75 -1.28
CA HIS A 299 13.51 1.78 -2.00
C HIS A 299 12.75 2.75 -1.09
N LYS A 300 12.64 2.44 0.22
CA LYS A 300 12.05 3.29 1.24
C LYS A 300 10.68 3.84 0.83
N PRO A 301 9.68 2.99 0.53
CA PRO A 301 8.33 3.47 0.24
C PRO A 301 7.80 4.37 1.36
N LEU A 302 6.91 5.29 1.00
CA LEU A 302 6.20 6.12 1.96
C LEU A 302 5.55 5.25 3.04
N TYR A 303 4.88 4.18 2.60
CA TYR A 303 4.33 3.16 3.49
C TYR A 303 4.24 1.78 2.83
N HIS A 304 4.13 0.74 3.65
CA HIS A 304 3.75 -0.60 3.20
C HIS A 304 2.92 -1.33 4.26
N THR A 305 2.02 -2.20 3.80
CA THR A 305 1.07 -2.92 4.65
C THR A 305 1.01 -4.40 4.26
N ILE A 306 1.26 -5.29 5.22
CA ILE A 306 1.14 -6.73 4.98
C ILE A 306 -0.32 -7.16 5.10
N THR A 307 -0.77 -8.04 4.21
CA THR A 307 -2.11 -8.62 4.27
C THR A 307 -2.12 -9.84 5.17
N ASP A 308 -2.76 -9.74 6.33
CA ASP A 308 -2.63 -10.75 7.36
C ASP A 308 -3.94 -11.49 7.68
N TYR A 309 -4.27 -12.46 6.83
CA TYR A 309 -5.29 -13.50 7.05
C TYR A 309 -4.96 -14.71 6.17
N CYS A 310 -5.44 -15.92 6.48
CA CYS A 310 -5.10 -17.07 5.64
C CYS A 310 -5.72 -17.00 4.23
N PRO A 311 -4.98 -17.36 3.17
CA PRO A 311 -3.61 -17.95 3.16
C PRO A 311 -2.46 -16.93 3.13
N HIS A 312 -2.75 -15.63 3.18
CA HIS A 312 -1.81 -14.54 2.88
C HIS A 312 -0.90 -14.12 4.03
N GLY A 313 -1.40 -14.27 5.26
CA GLY A 313 -0.78 -13.73 6.46
C GLY A 313 0.38 -14.52 7.01
N VAL A 314 1.04 -13.91 7.98
CA VAL A 314 2.20 -14.44 8.73
C VAL A 314 1.97 -14.43 10.23
N TRP A 315 0.96 -13.71 10.73
CA TRP A 315 0.66 -13.64 12.15
C TRP A 315 -0.68 -14.31 12.47
N GLN A 316 -1.75 -13.97 11.77
CA GLN A 316 -3.05 -14.64 11.91
C GLN A 316 -3.15 -15.97 11.16
N CYS A 317 -2.15 -16.31 10.34
CA CYS A 317 -2.16 -17.56 9.58
C CYS A 317 -1.07 -18.53 10.05
N ASP A 318 -1.52 -19.63 10.66
CA ASP A 318 -0.64 -20.70 11.17
C ASP A 318 -0.01 -21.56 10.06
N ASP A 319 -0.54 -21.48 8.82
CA ASP A 319 -0.07 -22.27 7.67
C ASP A 319 1.29 -21.79 7.11
N ASN A 320 1.80 -20.65 7.57
CA ASN A 320 3.01 -20.00 7.04
C ASN A 320 4.17 -19.85 8.06
N PRO A 321 4.53 -20.88 8.83
CA PRO A 321 5.40 -20.73 10.02
C PRO A 321 6.83 -20.25 9.72
N ARG A 322 7.42 -20.62 8.58
CA ARG A 322 8.78 -20.16 8.24
C ARG A 322 8.77 -18.71 7.80
N SER A 323 7.74 -18.28 7.09
CA SER A 323 7.54 -16.87 6.70
C SER A 323 7.25 -16.00 7.91
N SER A 324 6.45 -16.50 8.86
CA SER A 324 6.25 -15.88 10.18
C SER A 324 7.56 -15.66 10.92
N GLU A 325 8.43 -16.67 10.94
CA GLU A 325 9.75 -16.57 11.58
C GLU A 325 10.61 -15.48 10.91
N VAL A 326 10.69 -15.46 9.57
CA VAL A 326 11.44 -14.43 8.83
C VAL A 326 10.89 -13.04 9.09
N PHE A 327 9.57 -12.86 8.92
CA PHE A 327 8.92 -11.57 9.10
C PHE A 327 9.15 -11.02 10.51
N ARG A 328 8.95 -11.87 11.52
CA ARG A 328 9.20 -11.51 12.91
C ARG A 328 10.66 -11.18 13.13
N GLN A 329 11.60 -12.01 12.71
CA GLN A 329 13.05 -11.77 12.93
C GLN A 329 13.53 -10.45 12.31
N MET A 330 13.02 -10.08 11.14
CA MET A 330 13.44 -8.86 10.45
C MET A 330 12.82 -7.59 11.04
N LEU A 331 11.68 -7.70 11.72
CA LEU A 331 10.94 -6.56 12.25
C LEU A 331 10.95 -6.48 13.78
N PHE A 332 11.43 -7.51 14.49
CA PHE A 332 11.35 -7.60 15.95
C PHE A 332 12.12 -6.45 16.62
N GLY A 333 11.42 -5.65 17.44
CA GLY A 333 12.04 -4.64 18.31
C GLY A 333 12.86 -3.57 17.58
N THR A 334 12.61 -3.36 16.28
CA THR A 334 13.25 -2.28 15.52
C THR A 334 12.50 -0.98 15.82
N GLU A 335 13.15 -0.04 16.52
CA GLU A 335 12.60 1.29 16.81
C GLU A 335 12.38 2.10 15.51
N PRO A 336 11.33 2.94 15.44
CA PRO A 336 11.20 3.92 14.39
C PRO A 336 12.28 5.01 14.54
N GLU A 337 13.07 5.26 13.48
CA GLU A 337 13.99 6.40 13.47
C GLU A 337 13.21 7.72 13.58
N ILE A 338 13.65 8.58 14.51
CA ILE A 338 13.26 9.99 14.56
C ILE A 338 14.01 10.69 13.41
N PRO A 339 13.36 11.46 12.52
CA PRO A 339 14.05 12.11 11.41
C PRO A 339 15.13 13.07 11.92
N GLU A 340 16.38 12.89 11.48
CA GLU A 340 17.50 13.77 11.83
C GLU A 340 17.25 15.19 11.30
N ILE A 341 17.30 16.16 12.22
CA ILE A 341 17.19 17.59 11.94
C ILE A 341 18.45 17.98 11.14
N PRO A 342 18.35 18.66 9.98
CA PRO A 342 19.53 19.07 9.22
C PRO A 342 20.39 20.02 10.05
N VAL A 343 21.66 19.67 10.26
CA VAL A 343 22.65 20.58 10.86
C VAL A 343 23.08 21.62 9.82
N ASP A 344 23.03 22.90 10.20
CA ASP A 344 23.45 24.02 9.32
C ASP A 344 24.90 23.84 8.85
N PRO A 345 25.21 24.12 7.56
CA PRO A 345 26.56 23.99 7.04
C PRO A 345 27.48 25.05 7.65
N VAL A 346 28.65 24.63 8.11
CA VAL A 346 29.73 25.50 8.58
C VAL A 346 30.37 26.26 7.42
N ASP A 347 30.58 27.57 7.61
CA ASP A 347 31.13 28.48 6.59
C ASP A 347 32.52 28.03 6.08
N PRO A 348 32.77 28.07 4.76
CA PRO A 348 34.04 27.65 4.17
C PRO A 348 35.16 28.66 4.42
N VAL A 349 36.36 28.15 4.70
CA VAL A 349 37.60 28.93 4.83
C VAL A 349 38.20 29.28 3.46
N ASP A 350 38.72 30.50 3.34
CA ASP A 350 39.25 31.06 2.09
C ASP A 350 40.41 30.26 1.48
N PRO A 351 40.45 30.09 0.14
CA PRO A 351 41.46 29.30 -0.54
C PRO A 351 42.78 30.06 -0.73
N VAL A 352 43.90 29.31 -0.74
CA VAL A 352 45.25 29.80 -1.04
C VAL A 352 45.57 29.70 -2.54
N ASP A 353 46.34 30.68 -3.04
CA ASP A 353 46.61 30.88 -4.46
C ASP A 353 47.40 29.75 -5.15
N PRO A 354 47.09 29.44 -6.42
CA PRO A 354 47.73 28.36 -7.17
C PRO A 354 49.09 28.74 -7.78
N VAL A 355 49.95 27.75 -7.97
CA VAL A 355 51.26 27.85 -8.64
C VAL A 355 51.17 27.54 -10.14
N ASP A 356 52.01 28.23 -10.93
CA ASP A 356 51.95 28.26 -12.39
C ASP A 356 52.30 26.92 -13.10
N PRO A 357 51.66 26.62 -14.25
CA PRO A 357 51.85 25.37 -14.99
C PRO A 357 53.09 25.40 -15.91
N VAL A 358 53.62 24.21 -16.21
CA VAL A 358 54.73 23.97 -17.14
C VAL A 358 54.25 23.62 -18.55
N ASP A 359 55.05 24.00 -19.56
CA ASP A 359 54.69 23.95 -20.98
C ASP A 359 54.59 22.54 -21.60
N PRO A 360 53.69 22.34 -22.59
CA PRO A 360 53.46 21.05 -23.23
C PRO A 360 54.45 20.74 -24.36
N VAL A 361 54.62 19.44 -24.65
CA VAL A 361 55.44 18.91 -25.75
C VAL A 361 54.61 18.60 -27.01
N ASP A 362 55.23 18.79 -28.18
CA ASP A 362 54.59 18.76 -29.50
C ASP A 362 54.14 17.36 -29.97
N PRO A 363 53.04 17.28 -30.78
CA PRO A 363 52.49 16.03 -31.26
C PRO A 363 53.15 15.51 -32.55
N VAL A 364 53.05 14.19 -32.78
CA VAL A 364 53.55 13.49 -33.98
C VAL A 364 52.47 13.34 -35.07
N ASP A 365 52.90 13.38 -36.34
CA ASP A 365 52.04 13.42 -37.53
C ASP A 365 51.29 12.09 -37.83
N PRO A 366 50.08 12.17 -38.42
CA PRO A 366 49.25 11.01 -38.74
C PRO A 366 49.62 10.34 -40.09
N VAL A 367 49.29 9.06 -40.22
CA VAL A 367 49.48 8.26 -41.45
C VAL A 367 48.26 8.28 -42.37
N ASP A 368 48.51 8.23 -43.68
CA ASP A 368 47.50 8.36 -44.75
C ASP A 368 46.52 7.16 -44.86
N PRO A 369 45.25 7.41 -45.26
CA PRO A 369 44.23 6.37 -45.41
C PRO A 369 44.33 5.63 -46.76
N VAL A 370 43.85 4.38 -46.77
CA VAL A 370 43.76 3.51 -47.96
C VAL A 370 42.45 3.70 -48.73
N ASP A 371 42.52 3.62 -50.06
CA ASP A 371 41.38 3.84 -50.98
C ASP A 371 40.28 2.75 -50.90
N PRO A 372 39.00 3.12 -51.09
CA PRO A 372 37.88 2.18 -51.06
C PRO A 372 37.72 1.40 -52.38
N VAL A 373 37.19 0.17 -52.27
CA VAL A 373 36.87 -0.72 -53.40
C VAL A 373 35.49 -0.44 -54.01
N ASP A 374 35.38 -0.55 -55.33
CA ASP A 374 34.16 -0.28 -56.12
C ASP A 374 33.01 -1.28 -55.84
N PRO A 375 31.74 -0.83 -55.89
CA PRO A 375 30.57 -1.67 -55.68
C PRO A 375 30.23 -2.51 -56.91
N VAL A 376 29.66 -3.71 -56.68
CA VAL A 376 29.17 -4.62 -57.72
C VAL A 376 27.74 -4.31 -58.14
N ASP A 377 27.44 -4.46 -59.45
CA ASP A 377 26.14 -4.18 -60.06
C ASP A 377 25.00 -5.12 -59.58
N PRO A 378 23.76 -4.62 -59.47
CA PRO A 378 22.61 -5.41 -59.05
C PRO A 378 22.09 -6.33 -60.17
N VAL A 379 21.59 -7.50 -59.78
CA VAL A 379 20.95 -8.49 -60.67
C VAL A 379 19.48 -8.16 -60.95
N ASP A 380 19.05 -8.40 -62.20
CA ASP A 380 17.70 -8.14 -62.68
C ASP A 380 16.61 -9.01 -62.00
N PRO A 381 15.38 -8.49 -61.81
CA PRO A 381 14.28 -9.21 -61.20
C PRO A 381 13.66 -10.27 -62.14
N VAL A 382 13.23 -11.39 -61.56
CA VAL A 382 12.54 -12.48 -62.28
C VAL A 382 11.04 -12.20 -62.45
N ASP A 383 10.50 -12.57 -63.61
CA ASP A 383 9.08 -12.38 -63.98
C ASP A 383 8.10 -13.20 -63.10
N PRO A 384 6.89 -12.68 -62.84
CA PRO A 384 5.88 -13.37 -62.04
C PRO A 384 5.19 -14.50 -62.82
N VAL A 385 4.88 -15.60 -62.13
CA VAL A 385 4.13 -16.75 -62.67
C VAL A 385 2.62 -16.51 -62.67
N ASP A 386 1.94 -16.98 -63.72
CA ASP A 386 0.49 -16.88 -63.95
C ASP A 386 -0.34 -17.67 -62.90
N PRO A 387 -1.53 -17.19 -62.50
CA PRO A 387 -2.41 -17.91 -61.58
C PRO A 387 -3.20 -19.03 -62.29
N THR A 388 -3.38 -20.15 -61.60
CA THR A 388 -4.16 -21.32 -62.06
C THR A 388 -5.68 -21.12 -61.89
N ASP A 389 -6.45 -21.66 -62.83
CA ASP A 389 -7.92 -21.60 -62.92
C ASP A 389 -8.70 -22.12 -61.69
N PRO A 390 -9.91 -21.57 -61.41
CA PRO A 390 -10.75 -22.01 -60.29
C PRO A 390 -11.56 -23.28 -60.61
N VAL A 391 -11.77 -24.11 -59.57
CA VAL A 391 -12.54 -25.35 -59.62
C VAL A 391 -14.05 -25.08 -59.47
N GLU A 392 -14.88 -25.78 -60.27
CA GLU A 392 -16.35 -25.70 -60.23
C GLU A 392 -16.98 -26.27 -58.94
N PRO A 393 -18.08 -25.69 -58.41
CA PRO A 393 -18.88 -26.29 -57.35
C PRO A 393 -20.06 -27.13 -57.90
N THR A 394 -20.33 -28.24 -57.22
CA THR A 394 -21.42 -29.20 -57.50
C THR A 394 -22.82 -28.75 -57.02
N ASP A 395 -23.85 -29.24 -57.72
CA ASP A 395 -25.31 -29.00 -57.64
C ASP A 395 -26.01 -29.25 -56.26
N PRO A 396 -27.27 -28.76 -56.07
CA PRO A 396 -27.90 -28.48 -54.78
C PRO A 396 -28.79 -29.59 -54.21
N THR A 397 -28.98 -29.57 -52.88
CA THR A 397 -30.00 -30.34 -52.15
C THR A 397 -31.29 -29.54 -51.87
N VAL A 398 -32.39 -30.29 -51.86
CA VAL A 398 -33.84 -30.00 -51.86
C VAL A 398 -34.35 -28.99 -50.80
N PRO A 399 -35.40 -28.18 -51.09
CA PRO A 399 -35.95 -27.18 -50.16
C PRO A 399 -36.96 -27.75 -49.14
N VAL A 400 -36.95 -27.17 -47.92
CA VAL A 400 -37.93 -27.36 -46.82
C VAL A 400 -38.93 -26.19 -46.84
N PRO A 401 -40.23 -26.38 -46.54
CA PRO A 401 -41.25 -25.35 -46.77
C PRO A 401 -41.27 -24.23 -45.71
N LYS A 402 -41.70 -23.05 -46.19
CA LYS A 402 -41.71 -21.73 -45.56
C LYS A 402 -42.90 -21.54 -44.59
N PRO A 403 -42.75 -20.90 -43.42
CA PRO A 403 -43.87 -20.38 -42.64
C PRO A 403 -44.38 -19.04 -43.19
N GLU A 404 -45.69 -18.81 -43.07
CA GLU A 404 -46.41 -17.61 -43.55
C GLU A 404 -45.98 -16.30 -42.84
N PRO A 405 -46.11 -15.13 -43.50
CA PRO A 405 -45.69 -13.84 -42.96
C PRO A 405 -46.71 -13.23 -42.00
N LYS A 406 -46.22 -12.71 -40.87
CA LYS A 406 -46.95 -11.83 -39.94
C LYS A 406 -47.12 -10.44 -40.57
N PRO A 407 -48.25 -9.73 -40.36
CA PRO A 407 -48.50 -8.43 -40.98
C PRO A 407 -47.60 -7.31 -40.44
N GLU A 408 -47.12 -6.46 -41.34
CA GLU A 408 -46.27 -5.29 -41.08
C GLU A 408 -47.02 -4.18 -40.30
N PRO A 409 -46.34 -3.48 -39.37
CA PRO A 409 -46.88 -2.29 -38.72
C PRO A 409 -46.82 -1.06 -39.65
N LYS A 410 -47.89 -0.25 -39.61
CA LYS A 410 -48.01 1.02 -40.34
C LYS A 410 -46.89 2.01 -39.97
N PRO A 411 -46.40 2.81 -40.94
CA PRO A 411 -45.38 3.83 -40.68
C PRO A 411 -45.93 4.99 -39.84
N GLU A 412 -45.19 5.35 -38.79
CA GLU A 412 -45.40 6.57 -37.99
C GLU A 412 -45.07 7.84 -38.81
N PRO A 413 -45.77 8.97 -38.56
CA PRO A 413 -45.55 10.21 -39.28
C PRO A 413 -44.19 10.85 -38.93
N LYS A 414 -43.49 11.32 -39.97
CA LYS A 414 -42.23 12.06 -39.88
C LYS A 414 -42.35 13.31 -38.98
N PRO A 415 -41.38 13.59 -38.10
CA PRO A 415 -41.27 14.86 -37.41
C PRO A 415 -41.00 16.01 -38.40
N GLU A 416 -41.66 17.16 -38.18
CA GLU A 416 -41.39 18.40 -38.90
C GLU A 416 -39.95 18.91 -38.62
N PRO A 417 -39.30 19.56 -39.62
CA PRO A 417 -37.94 20.07 -39.45
C PRO A 417 -37.91 21.26 -38.48
N LYS A 418 -37.06 21.15 -37.45
CA LYS A 418 -36.67 22.28 -36.59
C LYS A 418 -35.99 23.38 -37.43
N PRO A 419 -36.21 24.66 -37.13
CA PRO A 419 -35.54 25.77 -37.81
C PRO A 419 -34.02 25.73 -37.56
N GLU A 420 -33.25 25.95 -38.62
CA GLU A 420 -31.80 26.03 -38.60
C GLU A 420 -31.32 27.18 -37.68
N PRO A 421 -30.30 26.97 -36.84
CA PRO A 421 -29.67 28.04 -36.10
C PRO A 421 -28.93 28.99 -37.06
N LYS A 422 -29.18 30.29 -36.91
CA LYS A 422 -28.41 31.34 -37.61
C LYS A 422 -26.91 31.16 -37.29
N PRO A 423 -26.00 31.37 -38.27
CA PRO A 423 -24.58 31.31 -38.03
C PRO A 423 -24.15 32.38 -37.02
N GLU A 424 -23.46 31.93 -35.96
CA GLU A 424 -22.80 32.81 -35.01
C GLU A 424 -21.71 33.64 -35.72
N PRO A 425 -21.50 34.91 -35.32
CA PRO A 425 -20.45 35.74 -35.89
C PRO A 425 -19.07 35.14 -35.57
N LYS A 426 -18.22 35.03 -36.61
CA LYS A 426 -16.81 34.65 -36.46
C LYS A 426 -16.14 35.51 -35.38
N PRO A 427 -15.36 34.92 -34.46
CA PRO A 427 -14.52 35.69 -33.55
C PRO A 427 -13.52 36.52 -34.36
N GLU A 428 -13.42 37.82 -34.07
CA GLU A 428 -12.34 38.66 -34.57
C GLU A 428 -10.99 38.09 -34.09
N PRO A 429 -9.93 38.14 -34.93
CA PRO A 429 -8.63 37.66 -34.53
C PRO A 429 -8.10 38.48 -33.36
N LYS A 430 -7.76 37.81 -32.25
CA LYS A 430 -7.03 38.42 -31.14
C LYS A 430 -5.70 38.99 -31.66
N PRO A 431 -5.24 40.15 -31.17
CA PRO A 431 -3.93 40.69 -31.50
C PRO A 431 -2.84 39.67 -31.18
N GLU A 432 -1.91 39.47 -32.11
CA GLU A 432 -0.72 38.65 -31.90
C GLU A 432 0.04 39.16 -30.66
N PRO A 433 0.40 38.27 -29.70
CA PRO A 433 1.26 38.66 -28.60
C PRO A 433 2.63 39.08 -29.16
N LYS A 434 3.10 40.26 -28.74
CA LYS A 434 4.46 40.72 -29.01
C LYS A 434 5.47 39.66 -28.55
N PRO A 435 6.56 39.43 -29.30
CA PRO A 435 7.60 38.48 -28.89
C PRO A 435 8.16 38.86 -27.52
N GLU A 436 8.12 37.93 -26.57
CA GLU A 436 8.86 38.05 -25.32
C GLU A 436 10.37 38.05 -25.63
N PRO A 437 11.17 38.86 -24.91
CA PRO A 437 12.62 38.85 -25.08
C PRO A 437 13.19 37.48 -24.69
N LYS A 438 14.01 36.91 -25.59
CA LYS A 438 14.74 35.65 -25.38
C LYS A 438 15.47 35.69 -24.02
N PRO A 439 15.36 34.64 -23.19
CA PRO A 439 16.23 34.46 -22.04
C PRO A 439 17.69 34.37 -22.50
N GLU A 440 18.58 35.12 -21.86
CA GLU A 440 20.02 34.95 -22.05
C GLU A 440 20.44 33.52 -21.66
N PRO A 441 21.35 32.89 -22.42
CA PRO A 441 21.77 31.52 -22.16
C PRO A 441 22.52 31.45 -20.82
N LYS A 442 22.04 30.59 -19.91
CA LYS A 442 22.78 30.21 -18.72
C LYS A 442 24.12 29.55 -19.13
N PRO A 443 25.23 29.83 -18.44
CA PRO A 443 26.51 29.19 -18.74
C PRO A 443 26.42 27.68 -18.56
N GLU A 444 26.98 26.93 -19.52
CA GLU A 444 27.10 25.48 -19.44
C GLU A 444 27.94 25.06 -18.22
N PRO A 445 27.50 24.06 -17.44
CA PRO A 445 28.33 23.49 -16.39
C PRO A 445 29.50 22.72 -17.02
N LYS A 446 30.72 23.09 -16.64
CA LYS A 446 31.95 22.38 -17.04
C LYS A 446 31.91 20.93 -16.54
N PRO A 447 32.44 19.97 -17.32
CA PRO A 447 32.45 18.56 -16.96
C PRO A 447 33.31 18.29 -15.72
N GLU A 448 32.76 17.56 -14.77
CA GLU A 448 33.50 17.09 -13.58
C GLU A 448 34.58 16.07 -13.99
N PRO A 449 35.84 16.22 -13.52
CA PRO A 449 36.90 15.26 -13.79
C PRO A 449 36.71 13.97 -12.97
N LYS A 450 36.95 12.83 -13.63
CA LYS A 450 36.95 11.49 -13.03
C LYS A 450 37.83 11.43 -11.76
N PRO A 451 37.40 10.74 -10.69
CA PRO A 451 38.24 10.53 -9.52
C PRO A 451 39.45 9.63 -9.85
N GLU A 452 40.65 10.11 -9.57
CA GLU A 452 41.88 9.31 -9.53
C GLU A 452 41.93 8.39 -8.29
N PRO A 453 42.73 7.31 -8.33
CA PRO A 453 42.65 6.22 -7.35
C PRO A 453 43.19 6.64 -5.98
N LYS A 454 42.49 6.24 -4.92
CA LYS A 454 42.92 6.42 -3.52
C LYS A 454 44.28 5.72 -3.27
N PRO A 455 45.20 6.33 -2.49
CA PRO A 455 46.42 5.66 -2.05
C PRO A 455 46.10 4.54 -1.04
N GLU A 456 46.80 3.41 -1.17
CA GLU A 456 46.73 2.29 -0.24
C GLU A 456 47.12 2.71 1.21
N PRO A 457 46.35 2.30 2.23
CA PRO A 457 46.72 2.54 3.62
C PRO A 457 47.96 1.72 4.02
N LYS A 458 48.90 2.38 4.71
CA LYS A 458 50.05 1.72 5.35
C LYS A 458 49.58 0.69 6.40
N PRO A 459 50.33 -0.41 6.61
CA PRO A 459 49.96 -1.46 7.56
C PRO A 459 50.00 -0.95 9.00
N GLU A 460 48.92 -1.17 9.75
CA GLU A 460 48.88 -0.93 11.19
C GLU A 460 49.75 -1.94 11.98
N PRO A 461 50.31 -1.55 13.14
CA PRO A 461 51.17 -2.41 13.92
C PRO A 461 50.42 -3.60 14.54
N LYS A 462 51.03 -4.79 14.47
CA LYS A 462 50.53 -6.02 15.11
C LYS A 462 50.29 -5.81 16.61
N PRO A 463 49.12 -6.20 17.16
CA PRO A 463 48.89 -6.21 18.59
C PRO A 463 49.76 -7.29 19.26
N GLU A 464 50.37 -6.93 20.39
CA GLU A 464 51.04 -7.88 21.29
C GLU A 464 50.02 -8.90 21.86
N PRO A 465 50.44 -10.16 22.07
CA PRO A 465 49.56 -11.20 22.59
C PRO A 465 49.20 -10.93 24.06
N LYS A 466 47.88 -10.90 24.36
CA LYS A 466 47.37 -10.87 25.73
C LYS A 466 47.70 -12.19 26.46
N PRO A 467 47.91 -12.16 27.80
CA PRO A 467 48.22 -13.35 28.58
C PRO A 467 47.03 -14.33 28.62
N GLU A 468 47.34 -15.63 28.56
CA GLU A 468 46.36 -16.72 28.71
C GLU A 468 45.62 -16.64 30.06
N PRO A 469 44.28 -16.83 30.07
CA PRO A 469 43.54 -16.94 31.32
C PRO A 469 43.83 -18.29 32.00
N LYS A 470 44.14 -18.22 33.31
CA LYS A 470 44.32 -19.39 34.18
C LYS A 470 43.05 -20.26 34.22
N PRO A 471 43.18 -21.59 34.28
CA PRO A 471 42.04 -22.50 34.39
C PRO A 471 41.30 -22.33 35.73
N GLU A 472 39.98 -22.23 35.67
CA GLU A 472 39.09 -22.24 36.84
C GLU A 472 39.09 -23.62 37.53
N PRO A 473 38.96 -23.68 38.87
CA PRO A 473 38.94 -24.92 39.62
C PRO A 473 37.64 -25.71 39.44
N LYS A 474 37.77 -27.02 39.26
CA LYS A 474 36.65 -27.99 39.19
C LYS A 474 35.76 -27.92 40.45
N PRO A 475 34.43 -28.01 40.32
CA PRO A 475 33.54 -28.20 41.47
C PRO A 475 33.80 -29.55 42.16
N GLU A 476 33.92 -29.53 43.49
CA GLU A 476 33.99 -30.72 44.33
C GLU A 476 32.67 -31.52 44.32
N PRO A 477 32.71 -32.86 44.40
CA PRO A 477 31.52 -33.70 44.46
C PRO A 477 30.80 -33.56 45.81
N LYS A 478 29.50 -33.26 45.78
CA LYS A 478 28.61 -33.29 46.95
C LYS A 478 28.46 -34.74 47.48
N PRO A 479 28.37 -34.93 48.82
CA PRO A 479 28.27 -36.25 49.44
C PRO A 479 26.91 -36.93 49.20
N GLU A 480 26.94 -38.25 49.04
CA GLU A 480 25.79 -39.14 48.89
C GLU A 480 24.84 -39.08 50.11
N PRO A 481 23.52 -38.97 49.91
CA PRO A 481 22.55 -39.17 50.99
C PRO A 481 22.39 -40.65 51.35
N LYS A 482 22.45 -40.95 52.64
CA LYS A 482 22.19 -42.27 53.25
C LYS A 482 20.78 -42.80 52.91
N PRO A 483 20.59 -44.12 52.83
CA PRO A 483 19.28 -44.73 52.60
C PRO A 483 18.38 -44.60 53.84
N GLU A 484 17.22 -43.97 53.67
CA GLU A 484 16.13 -43.98 54.65
C GLU A 484 15.20 -45.20 54.47
N PRO A 485 14.50 -45.65 55.54
CA PRO A 485 13.87 -46.96 55.60
C PRO A 485 12.55 -47.05 54.82
N LYS A 486 12.28 -48.25 54.28
CA LYS A 486 11.05 -48.63 53.57
C LYS A 486 9.78 -48.33 54.40
N PRO A 487 8.82 -47.57 53.85
CA PRO A 487 7.45 -47.54 54.37
C PRO A 487 6.70 -48.84 54.03
N GLU A 488 6.00 -49.39 55.03
CA GLU A 488 5.09 -50.53 54.92
C GLU A 488 3.92 -50.28 53.93
N PRO A 489 3.36 -51.33 53.31
CA PRO A 489 2.31 -51.19 52.30
C PRO A 489 1.00 -50.74 52.94
N LYS A 490 0.52 -49.56 52.54
CA LYS A 490 -0.85 -49.11 52.79
C LYS A 490 -1.84 -49.82 51.84
N PRO A 491 -3.07 -50.10 52.32
CA PRO A 491 -4.05 -50.92 51.61
C PRO A 491 -4.55 -50.28 50.31
N GLU A 492 -4.81 -51.14 49.32
CA GLU A 492 -5.30 -50.78 47.98
C GLU A 492 -6.55 -49.89 48.03
N PRO A 493 -6.57 -48.76 47.30
CA PRO A 493 -7.79 -48.01 47.09
C PRO A 493 -8.77 -48.81 46.22
N LYS A 494 -10.03 -48.87 46.66
CA LYS A 494 -11.16 -49.46 45.92
C LYS A 494 -11.24 -48.85 44.50
N PRO A 495 -11.67 -49.62 43.49
CA PRO A 495 -11.83 -49.13 42.12
C PRO A 495 -12.77 -47.93 42.07
N GLU A 496 -12.29 -46.81 41.52
CA GLU A 496 -13.14 -45.69 41.14
C GLU A 496 -14.16 -46.13 40.07
N PRO A 497 -15.42 -45.66 40.15
CA PRO A 497 -16.40 -45.95 39.13
C PRO A 497 -15.95 -45.39 37.78
N LYS A 498 -16.06 -46.20 36.72
CA LYS A 498 -15.80 -45.80 35.33
C LYS A 498 -16.49 -44.46 35.03
N PRO A 499 -15.81 -43.50 34.38
CA PRO A 499 -16.48 -42.30 33.90
C PRO A 499 -17.58 -42.71 32.91
N GLU A 500 -18.80 -42.23 33.16
CA GLU A 500 -19.91 -42.33 32.22
C GLU A 500 -19.52 -41.67 30.88
N PRO A 501 -19.97 -42.22 29.74
CA PRO A 501 -19.69 -41.62 28.44
C PRO A 501 -20.26 -40.20 28.40
N LYS A 502 -19.40 -39.20 28.19
CA LYS A 502 -19.83 -37.82 27.94
C LYS A 502 -20.68 -37.79 26.67
N PRO A 503 -21.86 -37.13 26.67
CA PRO A 503 -22.66 -37.00 25.47
C PRO A 503 -21.89 -36.19 24.41
N ASP A 504 -21.98 -36.63 23.16
CA ASP A 504 -21.38 -35.95 22.02
C ASP A 504 -22.14 -34.62 21.78
N CYS A 505 -21.48 -33.48 22.02
CA CYS A 505 -22.13 -32.17 21.99
C CYS A 505 -21.33 -31.13 21.21
N TRP A 506 -22.04 -30.13 20.66
CA TRP A 506 -21.41 -28.92 20.13
C TRP A 506 -21.19 -27.96 21.28
N THR A 507 -19.97 -27.44 21.42
CA THR A 507 -19.65 -26.36 22.35
C THR A 507 -19.87 -25.03 21.64
N VAL A 508 -20.74 -24.20 22.20
CA VAL A 508 -20.94 -22.83 21.72
C VAL A 508 -20.10 -21.90 22.59
N ASN A 509 -19.10 -21.27 21.98
CA ASN A 509 -18.29 -20.26 22.64
C ASN A 509 -19.08 -18.94 22.67
N LEU A 510 -19.45 -18.48 23.86
CA LEU A 510 -20.29 -17.30 24.06
C LEU A 510 -19.48 -16.06 24.44
N GLY A 511 -18.15 -16.14 24.38
CA GLY A 511 -17.24 -15.10 24.81
C GLY A 511 -17.04 -15.09 26.33
N SER A 512 -15.83 -14.73 26.74
CA SER A 512 -15.35 -14.81 28.13
C SER A 512 -16.20 -14.04 29.14
N TRP A 513 -16.86 -12.96 28.71
CA TRP A 513 -17.75 -12.16 29.57
C TRP A 513 -19.07 -12.87 29.92
N VAL A 514 -19.66 -13.62 28.98
CA VAL A 514 -20.91 -14.37 29.21
C VAL A 514 -20.61 -15.66 29.98
N GLU A 515 -19.49 -16.32 29.66
CA GLU A 515 -19.08 -17.59 30.27
C GLU A 515 -18.73 -17.44 31.77
N SER A 516 -18.27 -16.27 32.22
CA SER A 516 -18.05 -16.00 33.65
C SER A 516 -19.35 -15.93 34.44
N TRP A 517 -20.48 -15.60 33.79
CA TRP A 517 -21.80 -15.51 34.42
C TRP A 517 -22.50 -16.87 34.51
N ILE A 518 -22.25 -17.78 33.56
CA ILE A 518 -22.95 -19.07 33.45
C ILE A 518 -22.07 -20.28 33.82
N GLY A 519 -20.81 -20.06 34.20
CA GLY A 519 -19.93 -21.10 34.75
C GLY A 519 -19.23 -21.97 33.69
N GLY A 520 -19.11 -21.48 32.45
CA GLY A 520 -18.43 -22.16 31.35
C GLY A 520 -19.23 -22.22 30.04
N PRO A 521 -18.65 -22.79 28.98
CA PRO A 521 -19.29 -22.88 27.67
C PRO A 521 -20.53 -23.80 27.69
N VAL A 522 -21.53 -23.46 26.87
CA VAL A 522 -22.79 -24.21 26.80
C VAL A 522 -22.63 -25.42 25.87
N CYS A 523 -23.01 -26.60 26.36
CA CYS A 523 -22.97 -27.87 25.63
C CYS A 523 -24.37 -28.21 25.09
N VAL A 524 -24.51 -28.25 23.77
CA VAL A 524 -25.77 -28.60 23.09
C VAL A 524 -25.70 -30.04 22.57
N PRO A 525 -26.54 -30.98 23.05
CA PRO A 525 -26.48 -32.39 22.66
C PRO A 525 -26.77 -32.60 21.17
N LYS A 526 -25.89 -33.34 20.46
CA LYS A 526 -26.04 -33.62 19.02
C LYS A 526 -27.28 -34.44 18.66
N ASP A 527 -27.83 -35.18 19.63
CA ASP A 527 -28.91 -36.14 19.39
C ASP A 527 -30.31 -35.51 19.43
N SER A 528 -30.41 -34.20 19.73
CA SER A 528 -31.67 -33.45 19.74
C SER A 528 -32.20 -33.07 18.34
N TRP A 529 -31.56 -33.58 17.28
CA TRP A 529 -31.85 -33.27 15.88
C TRP A 529 -32.44 -34.45 15.08
N LYS A 530 -33.04 -35.42 15.76
CA LYS A 530 -33.95 -36.39 15.14
C LYS A 530 -35.28 -36.38 15.89
N ASP A 531 -36.31 -36.00 15.13
CA ASP A 531 -37.73 -36.21 15.41
C ASP A 531 -38.42 -35.30 16.44
N SER A 532 -38.49 -33.97 16.23
CA SER A 532 -39.63 -33.18 16.76
C SER A 532 -39.83 -31.74 16.23
N TRP A 533 -39.52 -31.36 14.98
CA TRP A 533 -39.78 -29.96 14.55
C TRP A 533 -40.25 -29.78 13.10
N LYS A 534 -40.97 -30.75 12.54
CA LYS A 534 -41.49 -30.64 11.15
C LYS A 534 -42.92 -30.14 11.01
N ASP A 535 -43.71 -30.03 12.09
CA ASP A 535 -45.15 -29.72 11.95
C ASP A 535 -45.62 -28.43 12.65
N GLU A 536 -44.76 -27.65 13.32
CA GLU A 536 -45.19 -26.47 14.09
C GLU A 536 -44.53 -25.13 13.73
N LEU A 537 -43.75 -25.06 12.64
CA LEU A 537 -43.12 -23.80 12.16
C LEU A 537 -43.47 -23.37 10.73
N ASP A 538 -44.37 -24.09 10.03
CA ASP A 538 -44.79 -23.71 8.67
C ASP A 538 -45.89 -22.62 8.62
N LEU A 539 -46.24 -22.00 9.77
CA LEU A 539 -47.21 -20.91 9.84
C LEU A 539 -46.75 -19.65 10.59
N GLY A 540 -45.46 -19.54 10.92
CA GLY A 540 -44.92 -18.35 11.62
C GLY A 540 -43.94 -17.49 10.80
N TRP A 541 -43.23 -18.08 9.83
CA TRP A 541 -42.09 -17.40 9.18
C TRP A 541 -42.48 -16.59 7.94
N LYS A 542 -43.60 -16.91 7.29
CA LYS A 542 -44.08 -16.20 6.09
C LYS A 542 -44.74 -14.85 6.40
N ASP A 543 -45.14 -14.60 7.65
CA ASP A 543 -45.71 -13.31 8.08
C ASP A 543 -44.69 -12.41 8.81
N ALA A 544 -43.54 -12.94 9.24
CA ALA A 544 -42.48 -12.16 9.88
C ALA A 544 -41.56 -11.41 8.90
N LEU A 545 -41.68 -11.66 7.59
CA LEU A 545 -40.87 -11.02 6.54
C LEU A 545 -41.56 -9.86 5.81
N LYS A 546 -42.68 -9.35 6.32
CA LYS A 546 -43.39 -8.18 5.74
C LYS A 546 -43.23 -6.87 6.53
N GLY A 547 -42.36 -6.82 7.54
CA GLY A 547 -42.35 -5.70 8.50
C GLY A 547 -41.14 -4.77 8.50
N VAL A 548 -40.01 -5.09 7.86
CA VAL A 548 -38.75 -4.34 8.05
C VAL A 548 -37.99 -4.17 6.74
N TRP A 549 -38.55 -3.38 5.81
CA TRP A 549 -37.89 -2.43 4.87
C TRP A 549 -38.90 -2.01 3.78
N PRO A 550 -39.18 -0.72 3.56
CA PRO A 550 -39.66 -0.23 2.28
C PRO A 550 -38.47 0.27 1.44
N PHE A 551 -38.23 -0.42 0.32
CA PHE A 551 -37.41 -0.09 -0.85
C PHE A 551 -35.89 0.07 -0.68
#